data_AF-A0A5C8TWT0-F1
#
_entry.id   AF-A0A5C8TWT0-F1
#
_cell.length_a   1.000
_cell.length_b   1.000
_cell.length_c   1.000
_cell.angle_alpha   90.00
_cell.angle_beta   90.00
_cell.angle_gamma   90.00
#
_symmetry.space_group_name_H-M   'P 1'
#
loop_
_entity.id
_entity.type
_entity.pdbx_description
1 polymer ?
#
loop_
_entity_poly.entity_id
_entity_poly.type
_entity_poly.pdbx_seq_one_letter_code
_entity_poly.pdbx_strand_id
1 'polypeptide(L)' 'SHDKLRAHLADFVSAYNFGRRLKTLRGLTPYEAICKAWSAEPERFRSNPLHQMPGPNI' A
#
# COMPACT_ATOMS: atom_id res chain seq x y z
N SER A 1 -5.72 -21.33 15.73
CA SER A 1 -6.29 -20.64 14.54
C SER A 1 -6.42 -19.17 14.87
N HIS A 2 -5.84 -18.28 14.05
CA HIS A 2 -5.81 -16.82 14.24
C HIS A 2 -6.48 -16.10 13.07
N ASP A 3 -7.46 -16.74 12.43
CA ASP A 3 -7.93 -16.30 11.11
C ASP A 3 -8.69 -14.97 11.18
N LYS A 4 -9.43 -14.73 12.27
CA LYS A 4 -10.03 -13.42 12.56
C LYS A 4 -8.99 -12.30 12.74
N LEU A 5 -7.88 -12.59 13.42
CA LEU A 5 -6.80 -11.63 13.62
C LEU A 5 -6.11 -11.31 12.29
N ARG A 6 -5.85 -12.33 11.46
CA ARG A 6 -5.26 -12.14 10.12
C ARG A 6 -6.16 -11.30 9.22
N ALA A 7 -7.47 -11.56 9.21
CA ALA A 7 -8.43 -10.77 8.45
C ALA A 7 -8.42 -9.31 8.91
N HIS A 8 -8.51 -9.06 10.21
CA HIS A 8 -8.51 -7.69 10.75
C HIS A 8 -7.22 -6.92 10.42
N LEU A 9 -6.06 -7.57 10.50
CA LEU A 9 -4.79 -6.96 10.11
C LEU A 9 -4.73 -6.67 8.61
N ALA A 10 -5.25 -7.55 7.76
CA ALA A 10 -5.31 -7.34 6.32
C ALA A 10 -6.20 -6.13 5.99
N ASP A 11 -7.38 -6.04 6.60
CA ASP A 11 -8.31 -4.91 6.42
C ASP A 11 -7.67 -3.59 6.89
N PHE A 12 -7.01 -3.59 8.05
CA PHE A 12 -6.33 -2.41 8.58
C PHE A 12 -5.21 -1.93 7.64
N VAL A 13 -4.35 -2.85 7.17
CA VAL A 13 -3.26 -2.52 6.25
C VAL A 13 -3.79 -2.02 4.92
N SER A 14 -4.85 -2.65 4.39
CA SER A 14 -5.51 -2.23 3.15
C SER A 14 -6.09 -0.83 3.27
N ALA A 15 -6.86 -0.56 4.34
CA ALA A 15 -7.46 0.75 4.59
C ALA A 15 -6.39 1.84 4.74
N TYR A 16 -5.28 1.55 5.43
CA TYR A 16 -4.17 2.49 5.56
C TYR A 16 -3.48 2.77 4.23
N ASN A 17 -3.12 1.73 3.48
CA ASN A 17 -2.33 1.86 2.25
C ASN A 17 -3.11 2.47 1.08
N PHE A 18 -4.42 2.24 1.02
CA PHE A 18 -5.26 2.56 -0.15
C PHE A 18 -6.42 3.50 0.14
N GLY A 19 -6.86 3.64 1.38
CA GLY A 19 -8.13 4.32 1.70
C GLY A 19 -8.11 5.82 1.47
N ARG A 20 -7.10 6.55 1.99
CA ARG A 20 -7.09 8.02 1.96
C ARG A 20 -5.79 8.59 1.38
N ARG A 21 -5.94 9.55 0.48
CA ARG A 21 -4.85 10.40 -0.02
C ARG A 21 -4.40 11.39 1.05
N LEU A 22 -3.10 11.49 1.26
CA LEU A 22 -2.52 12.29 2.35
C LEU A 22 -1.89 13.58 1.81
N LYS A 23 -2.22 14.72 2.43
CA LYS A 23 -1.67 16.03 2.04
C LYS A 23 -0.14 16.07 2.17
N THR A 24 0.40 15.43 3.20
CA THR A 24 1.85 15.31 3.44
C THR A 24 2.56 14.55 2.31
N LEU A 25 1.87 13.61 1.65
CA LEU A 25 2.37 12.87 0.49
C LEU A 25 1.97 13.54 -0.83
N ARG A 26 1.67 14.85 -0.82
CA ARG A 26 1.25 15.63 -1.99
C ARG A 26 0.00 15.06 -2.67
N GLY A 27 -0.93 14.53 -1.87
CA GLY A 27 -2.18 13.96 -2.36
C GLY A 27 -2.07 12.52 -2.88
N LEU A 28 -0.98 11.83 -2.56
CA LEU A 28 -0.83 10.39 -2.82
C LEU A 28 -1.35 9.55 -1.64
N THR A 29 -1.83 8.35 -1.91
CA THR A 29 -1.96 7.31 -0.90
C THR A 29 -0.57 6.81 -0.48
N PRO A 30 -0.42 6.15 0.69
CA PRO A 30 0.85 5.53 1.04
C PRO A 30 1.37 4.57 -0.02
N TYR A 31 0.50 3.74 -0.63
CA TYR A 31 0.91 2.84 -1.71
C TYR A 31 1.42 3.57 -2.95
N GLU A 32 0.72 4.61 -3.40
CA GLU A 32 1.13 5.42 -4.55
C GLU A 32 2.48 6.10 -4.28
N ALA A 33 2.72 6.60 -3.07
CA ALA A 33 3.99 7.19 -2.68
C ALA A 33 5.15 6.18 -2.71
N ILE A 34 4.92 4.95 -2.23
CA ILE A 34 5.90 3.85 -2.29
C ILE A 34 6.20 3.49 -3.75
N CYS A 35 5.18 3.32 -4.60
CA CYS A 35 5.38 3.00 -6.02
C CYS A 35 6.15 4.10 -6.76
N LYS A 36 5.88 5.37 -6.44
CA LYS A 36 6.60 6.51 -6.99
C LYS A 36 8.07 6.52 -6.55
N ALA A 37 8.34 6.27 -5.27
CA ALA A 37 9.70 6.18 -4.75
C ALA A 37 10.46 5.00 -5.37
N TRP A 38 9.81 3.83 -5.50
CA TRP A 38 10.39 2.66 -6.16
C TRP A 38 10.71 2.93 -7.63
N SER A 39 9.82 3.61 -8.36
CA SER A 39 10.06 3.92 -9.78
C SER A 39 11.22 4.89 -9.98
N ALA A 40 11.47 5.78 -9.00
CA ALA A 40 12.57 6.75 -9.06
C ALA A 40 13.91 6.14 -8.61
N GLU A 41 13.90 5.29 -7.59
CA GLU A 41 15.10 4.75 -6.94
C GLU A 41 14.92 3.26 -6.59
N PRO A 42 14.78 2.36 -7.59
CA PRO A 42 14.43 0.95 -7.35
C PRO A 42 15.46 0.20 -6.51
N GLU A 43 16.75 0.55 -6.64
CA GLU A 43 17.86 -0.07 -5.91
C GLU A 43 17.78 0.12 -4.38
N ARG A 44 16.98 1.09 -3.90
CA ARG A 44 16.76 1.29 -2.46
C ARG A 44 15.74 0.32 -1.87
N PHE A 45 15.05 -0.45 -2.70
CA PHE A 45 13.99 -1.35 -2.30
C PHE A 45 14.41 -2.80 -2.53
N ARG A 46 14.11 -3.66 -1.55
CA ARG A 46 14.38 -5.09 -1.66
C ARG A 46 13.40 -5.81 -2.60
N SER A 47 12.21 -5.25 -2.81
CA SER A 47 11.14 -5.88 -3.59
C SER A 47 10.32 -4.87 -4.38
N ASN A 48 9.76 -5.32 -5.51
CA ASN A 48 8.87 -4.52 -6.35
C ASN A 48 7.46 -4.39 -5.70
N PRO A 49 6.99 -3.17 -5.39
CA PRO A 49 5.67 -2.95 -4.80
C PRO A 49 4.50 -3.09 -5.80
N LEU A 50 4.77 -3.14 -7.11
CA LEU A 50 3.72 -3.18 -8.15
C LEU A 50 2.87 -4.47 -8.12
N HIS A 51 3.32 -5.51 -7.42
CA HIS A 51 2.52 -6.73 -7.23
C HIS A 51 1.37 -6.56 -6.23
N GLN A 52 1.35 -5.47 -5.45
CA GLN A 52 0.32 -5.20 -4.43
C GLN A 52 -0.84 -4.33 -4.94
N MET A 53 -1.10 -4.29 -6.26
CA MET A 53 -2.30 -3.60 -6.75
C MET A 53 -3.54 -4.26 -6.13
N PRO A 54 -4.31 -3.55 -5.29
CA PRO A 54 -5.62 -4.06 -4.88
C PRO A 54 -6.44 -4.08 -6.17
N GLY A 55 -6.95 -5.25 -6.53
CA GLY A 55 -7.94 -5.34 -7.59
C GLY A 55 -9.14 -4.43 -7.27
N PRO A 56 -10.03 -4.18 -8.25
CA PRO A 56 -11.22 -3.38 -8.01
C PRO A 56 -11.97 -3.93 -6.80
N ASN A 57 -12.19 -3.10 -5.78
CA ASN A 57 -13.15 -3.39 -4.72
C ASN A 57 -14.54 -3.28 -5.36
N ILE A 58 -15.07 -4.41 -5.84
CA ILE A 58 -16.46 -4.52 -6.32
C ILE A 58 -17.35 -4.86 -5.13
#